data_AF-A0A151UFH0-F1
#
_entry.id   AF-A0A151UFH0-F1
#
_cell.length_a   1.000
_cell.length_b   1.000
_cell.length_c   1.000
_cell.angle_alpha   90.00
_cell.angle_beta   90.00
_cell.angle_gamma   90.00
#
_symmetry.space_group_name_H-M   'P 1'
#
loop_
_entity.id
_entity.type
_entity.pdbx_description
1 polymer ?
#
loop_
_entity_poly.entity_id
_entity_poly.type
_entity_poly.pdbx_seq_one_letter_code
_entity_poly.pdbx_strand_id
1 'polypeptide(L)'
;MLRVFLKGNKKSWDEFLPHIEFAYNKVVHKTINISSFEAVYGFNPLTPMDLIPLPNVQHFIHKEGASRADFVRKLHERIKTHIQLQNEKYAKSNNKGKRKLIFEECDWVWLHI
;
A
#
# COMPACT_ATOMS: atom_id res chain seq x y z
N MET A 1 13.83 5.08 -3.99
CA MET A 1 13.90 4.41 -5.31
C MET A 1 14.42 5.39 -6.37
N LEU A 2 13.76 6.52 -6.61
CA LEU A 2 14.19 7.54 -7.60
C LEU A 2 15.66 7.96 -7.48
N ARG A 3 16.15 8.27 -6.28
CA ARG A 3 17.56 8.65 -6.03
C ARG A 3 18.58 7.61 -6.54
N VAL A 4 18.21 6.34 -6.58
CA VAL A 4 19.10 5.26 -7.06
C VAL A 4 19.21 5.31 -8.58
N PHE A 5 18.10 5.50 -9.29
CA PHE A 5 18.07 5.58 -10.75
C PHE A 5 18.68 6.88 -11.30
N LEU A 6 18.56 7.99 -10.57
CA LEU A 6 19.11 9.29 -10.99
C LEU A 6 20.59 9.49 -10.65
N LYS A 7 21.29 8.46 -10.14
CA LYS A 7 22.70 8.57 -9.76
C LYS A 7 23.59 8.64 -11.02
N GLY A 8 23.69 9.82 -11.61
CA GLY A 8 24.54 10.12 -12.76
C GLY A 8 23.89 11.10 -13.75
N ASN A 9 22.58 11.01 -13.94
CA ASN A 9 21.83 11.92 -14.80
C ASN A 9 20.48 12.28 -14.15
N LYS A 10 20.36 13.54 -13.70
CA LYS A 10 19.13 14.06 -13.07
C LYS A 10 18.08 14.49 -14.10
N LYS A 11 18.43 14.54 -15.39
CA LYS A 11 17.56 15.09 -16.45
C LYS A 11 16.59 14.08 -17.03
N SER A 12 16.88 12.78 -16.92
CA SER A 12 16.08 11.68 -17.51
C SER A 12 15.18 10.99 -16.49
N TRP A 13 14.66 11.73 -15.51
CA TRP A 13 13.87 11.15 -14.43
C TRP A 13 12.49 10.68 -14.89
N ASP A 14 11.96 11.33 -15.91
CA ASP A 14 10.71 11.05 -16.60
C ASP A 14 10.77 9.71 -17.34
N GLU A 15 11.90 9.39 -17.98
CA GLU A 15 12.12 8.10 -18.65
C GLU A 15 12.02 6.90 -17.68
N PHE A 16 12.48 7.09 -16.43
CA PHE A 16 12.43 6.04 -15.40
C PHE A 16 11.14 6.04 -14.58
N LEU A 17 10.29 7.07 -14.70
CA LEU A 17 9.09 7.19 -13.89
C LEU A 17 8.16 5.97 -13.99
N PRO A 18 7.85 5.43 -15.18
CA PRO A 18 6.99 4.25 -15.31
C PRO A 18 7.57 3.02 -14.61
N HIS A 19 8.88 2.82 -14.70
CA HIS A 19 9.58 1.69 -14.09
C HIS A 19 9.58 1.79 -12.56
N ILE A 20 9.77 3.00 -12.04
CA ILE A 20 9.76 3.26 -10.60
C ILE A 20 8.35 3.11 -10.04
N GLU A 21 7.34 3.64 -10.71
CA GLU A 21 5.95 3.48 -10.33
C GLU A 21 5.56 2.00 -10.29
N PHE A 22 5.87 1.26 -11.35
CA PHE A 22 5.59 -0.16 -11.41
C PHE A 22 6.28 -0.94 -10.28
N ALA A 23 7.58 -0.72 -10.07
CA ALA A 23 8.33 -1.38 -9.01
C ALA A 23 7.79 -1.02 -7.62
N TYR A 24 7.40 0.24 -7.40
CA TYR A 24 6.82 0.69 -6.15
C TYR A 24 5.45 0.05 -5.89
N ASN A 25 4.56 0.03 -6.89
CA ASN A 25 3.21 -0.50 -6.75
C ASN A 25 3.14 -2.04 -6.67
N LYS A 26 4.15 -2.75 -7.22
CA LYS A 26 4.27 -4.21 -7.16
C LYS A 26 4.72 -4.72 -5.78
N VAL A 27 5.51 -3.94 -5.05
CA VAL A 27 6.11 -4.41 -3.79
C VAL A 27 5.05 -4.51 -2.69
N VAL A 28 5.06 -5.65 -1.99
CA VAL A 28 4.22 -5.86 -0.81
C VAL A 28 4.70 -4.96 0.32
N HIS A 29 3.82 -4.10 0.81
CA HIS A 29 4.17 -3.14 1.86
C HIS A 29 4.07 -3.79 3.24
N LYS A 30 5.12 -3.70 4.06
CA LYS A 30 5.18 -4.38 5.39
C LYS A 30 4.03 -4.03 6.33
N THR A 31 3.49 -2.81 6.23
CA THR A 31 2.41 -2.34 7.11
C THR A 31 1.10 -3.09 6.83
N ILE A 32 0.72 -3.24 5.57
CA ILE A 32 -0.57 -3.82 5.16
C ILE A 32 -0.45 -5.25 4.61
N ASN A 33 0.78 -5.73 4.40
CA ASN A 33 1.13 -7.03 3.81
C ASN A 33 0.46 -7.30 2.46
N ILE A 34 0.15 -6.23 1.71
CA ILE A 34 -0.50 -6.23 0.39
C ILE A 34 0.25 -5.23 -0.49
N SER A 35 0.28 -5.46 -1.81
CA SER A 35 0.82 -4.51 -2.79
C SER A 35 -0.22 -3.47 -3.23
N SER A 36 0.20 -2.28 -3.67
CA SER A 36 -0.75 -1.27 -4.17
C SER A 36 -1.54 -1.78 -5.38
N PHE A 37 -0.90 -2.55 -6.27
CA PHE A 37 -1.57 -3.17 -7.41
C PHE A 37 -2.67 -4.14 -6.97
N GLU A 38 -2.36 -4.99 -6.00
CA GLU A 38 -3.35 -5.93 -5.47
C GLU A 38 -4.52 -5.20 -4.81
N ALA A 39 -4.26 -4.14 -4.05
CA ALA A 39 -5.32 -3.33 -3.43
C ALA A 39 -6.28 -2.68 -4.44
N VAL A 40 -5.76 -2.21 -5.59
CA VAL A 40 -6.56 -1.53 -6.62
C VAL A 40 -7.22 -2.50 -7.59
N TYR A 41 -6.45 -3.46 -8.10
CA TYR A 41 -6.88 -4.33 -9.19
C TYR A 41 -7.33 -5.73 -8.76
N GLY A 42 -7.05 -6.09 -7.50
CA GLY A 42 -7.31 -7.42 -6.94
C GLY A 42 -6.20 -8.44 -7.23
N PHE A 43 -5.15 -8.06 -7.95
CA PHE A 43 -4.01 -8.92 -8.24
C PHE A 43 -2.72 -8.10 -8.38
N ASN A 44 -1.58 -8.74 -8.12
CA ASN A 44 -0.27 -8.16 -8.37
C ASN A 44 0.25 -8.65 -9.74
N PRO A 45 0.58 -7.77 -10.70
CA PRO A 45 0.99 -8.18 -12.03
C PRO A 45 2.26 -9.03 -12.01
N LEU A 46 2.27 -10.06 -12.87
CA LEU A 46 3.42 -10.92 -13.08
C LEU A 46 4.52 -10.17 -13.84
N THR A 47 5.76 -10.41 -13.45
CA THR A 47 6.96 -9.95 -14.16
C THR A 47 7.61 -11.09 -14.90
N PRO A 48 8.48 -10.82 -15.89
CA PRO A 48 9.19 -11.88 -16.61
C PRO A 48 9.91 -12.89 -15.69
N MET A 49 10.40 -12.45 -14.53
CA MET A 49 11.01 -13.35 -13.52
C MET A 49 9.99 -14.31 -12.88
N ASP A 50 8.73 -13.91 -12.75
CA ASP A 50 7.67 -14.74 -12.18
C ASP A 50 7.19 -15.84 -13.15
N LEU A 51 7.58 -15.74 -14.43
CA LEU A 51 7.24 -16.72 -15.47
C LEU A 51 8.24 -17.87 -15.59
N ILE A 52 9.35 -17.82 -14.83
CA ILE A 52 10.46 -18.79 -14.93
C ILE A 52 10.04 -20.18 -14.41
N PRO A 53 9.02 -20.34 -13.55
CA PRO A 53 8.10 -21.46 -13.59
C PRO A 53 6.78 -21.04 -14.27
N LEU A 54 6.26 -21.84 -15.21
CA LEU A 54 4.96 -21.58 -15.83
C LEU A 54 3.88 -21.44 -14.75
N PRO A 55 3.33 -20.23 -14.51
CA PRO A 55 2.40 -20.02 -13.42
C PRO A 55 1.04 -20.62 -13.78
N ASN A 56 0.34 -21.16 -12.78
CA ASN A 56 -1.04 -21.59 -12.96
C ASN A 56 -1.94 -20.34 -13.11
N VAL A 57 -2.18 -19.94 -14.35
CA VAL A 57 -2.93 -18.74 -14.72
C VAL A 57 -4.40 -18.81 -14.30
N GLN A 58 -4.91 -19.99 -13.94
CA GLN A 58 -6.31 -20.22 -13.58
C GLN A 58 -6.74 -19.43 -12.34
N HIS A 59 -5.82 -19.10 -11.43
CA HIS A 59 -6.09 -18.32 -10.22
C HIS A 59 -6.43 -16.84 -10.53
N PHE A 60 -5.97 -16.31 -11.66
CA PHE A 60 -6.18 -14.90 -12.05
C PHE A 60 -7.43 -14.69 -12.90
N ILE A 61 -8.07 -15.76 -13.37
CA ILE A 61 -9.25 -15.69 -14.23
C ILE A 61 -10.51 -15.80 -13.35
N HIS A 62 -11.06 -14.65 -12.95
CA HIS A 62 -12.41 -14.59 -12.39
C HIS A 62 -13.42 -14.88 -13.52
N LYS A 63 -14.06 -16.05 -13.48
CA LYS A 63 -14.98 -16.49 -14.54
C LYS A 63 -16.28 -15.65 -14.64
N GLU A 64 -16.64 -14.89 -13.61
CA GLU A 64 -17.91 -14.15 -13.51
C GLU A 64 -17.75 -12.76 -12.84
N GLY A 65 -18.49 -11.76 -13.31
CA GLY A 65 -18.40 -10.36 -12.84
C GLY A 65 -18.88 -10.14 -11.39
N ALA A 66 -19.95 -10.82 -10.96
CA ALA A 66 -20.46 -10.73 -9.59
C ALA A 66 -19.47 -11.34 -8.57
N SER A 67 -18.81 -12.45 -8.94
CA SER A 67 -17.75 -13.09 -8.15
C SER A 67 -16.56 -12.15 -7.93
N ARG A 68 -16.20 -11.34 -8.93
CA ARG A 68 -15.12 -10.35 -8.82
C ARG A 68 -15.47 -9.19 -7.89
N ALA A 69 -16.70 -8.68 -7.94
CA ALA A 69 -17.13 -7.59 -7.06
C ALA A 69 -17.10 -8.01 -5.57
N ASP A 70 -17.57 -9.23 -5.28
CA ASP A 70 -17.52 -9.79 -3.93
C ASP A 70 -16.09 -10.00 -3.43
N PHE A 71 -15.20 -10.45 -4.32
CA PHE A 71 -13.79 -10.59 -4.01
C PHE A 71 -13.14 -9.24 -3.65
N VAL A 72 -13.34 -8.20 -4.48
CA VAL A 72 -12.79 -6.86 -4.24
C VAL A 72 -13.32 -6.27 -2.94
N ARG A 73 -14.63 -6.43 -2.67
CA ARG A 73 -15.23 -6.01 -1.39
C ARG A 73 -14.55 -6.66 -0.19
N LYS A 74 -14.39 -8.00 -0.20
CA LYS A 74 -13.70 -8.73 0.88
C LYS A 74 -12.24 -8.31 1.02
N LEU A 75 -11.55 -8.04 -0.10
CA LEU A 75 -10.18 -7.55 -0.10
C LEU A 75 -10.08 -6.18 0.58
N HIS A 76 -10.97 -5.24 0.25
CA HIS A 76 -10.98 -3.90 0.85
C HIS A 76 -11.31 -3.93 2.34
N GLU A 77 -12.22 -4.79 2.80
CA GLU A 77 -12.48 -4.99 4.23
C GLU A 77 -11.23 -5.51 4.97
N ARG A 78 -10.49 -6.45 4.37
CA ARG A 78 -9.21 -6.91 4.91
C ARG A 78 -8.16 -5.80 4.97
N ILE A 79 -8.06 -4.97 3.93
CA ILE A 79 -7.11 -3.84 3.92
C ILE A 79 -7.47 -2.84 5.03
N LYS A 80 -8.76 -2.49 5.17
CA LYS A 80 -9.26 -1.55 6.18
C LYS A 80 -8.92 -2.01 7.59
N THR A 81 -9.18 -3.29 7.92
CA THR A 81 -8.83 -3.87 9.23
C THR A 81 -7.33 -3.83 9.50
N HIS A 82 -6.48 -4.14 8.51
CA HIS A 82 -5.03 -4.06 8.67
C HIS A 82 -4.55 -2.61 8.93
N ILE A 83 -5.08 -1.64 8.19
CA ILE A 83 -4.75 -0.22 8.39
C ILE A 83 -5.12 0.22 9.82
N GLN A 84 -6.32 -0.15 10.29
CA GLN A 84 -6.75 0.19 11.65
C GLN A 84 -5.81 -0.40 12.71
N LEU A 85 -5.50 -1.70 12.62
CA LEU A 85 -4.59 -2.37 13.54
C LEU A 85 -3.19 -1.74 13.55
N GLN A 86 -2.69 -1.33 12.38
CA GLN A 86 -1.39 -0.68 12.28
C GLN A 86 -1.42 0.73 12.86
N ASN A 87 -2.46 1.52 12.57
CA ASN A 87 -2.64 2.86 13.15
C ASN A 87 -2.67 2.79 14.68
N GLU A 88 -3.37 1.81 15.25
CA GLU A 88 -3.38 1.58 16.70
C GLU A 88 -1.98 1.23 17.24
N LYS A 89 -1.23 0.37 16.55
CA LYS A 89 0.16 0.05 16.93
C LYS A 89 1.07 1.27 16.88
N TYR A 90 1.00 2.05 15.81
CA TYR A 90 1.77 3.29 15.67
C TYR A 90 1.38 4.31 16.74
N ALA A 91 0.09 4.48 17.02
CA ALA A 91 -0.39 5.37 18.07
C ALA A 91 0.15 4.95 19.45
N LYS A 92 0.08 3.65 19.80
CA LYS A 92 0.65 3.11 21.04
C LYS A 92 2.15 3.37 21.16
N SER A 93 2.90 3.15 20.07
CA SER A 93 4.36 3.36 20.08
C SER A 93 4.74 4.83 20.15
N ASN A 94 4.06 5.70 19.39
CA ASN A 94 4.39 7.12 19.30
C ASN A 94 3.90 7.93 20.51
N ASN A 95 2.87 7.45 21.19
CA ASN A 95 2.38 8.02 22.43
C ASN A 95 3.06 7.43 23.67
N LYS A 96 4.04 6.53 23.50
CA LYS A 96 4.83 6.01 24.62
C LYS A 96 5.55 7.17 25.31
N GLY A 97 5.22 7.40 26.58
CA GLY A 97 5.79 8.49 27.37
C GLY A 97 5.07 9.84 27.23
N LYS A 98 4.04 9.96 26.37
CA LYS A 98 3.19 11.16 26.32
C LYS A 98 2.10 11.06 27.38
N ARG A 99 1.80 12.17 28.06
CA ARG A 99 0.63 12.23 28.97
C ARG A 99 -0.64 12.17 28.14
N LYS A 100 -1.62 11.39 28.60
CA LYS A 100 -2.96 11.40 28.00
C LYS A 100 -3.58 12.77 28.27
N LEU A 101 -3.79 13.55 27.22
CA LEU A 101 -4.46 14.83 27.28
C LEU A 101 -5.80 14.68 26.55
N ILE A 102 -6.90 14.86 27.29
CA ILE A 102 -8.26 14.87 26.74
C ILE A 102 -8.69 16.34 26.82
N PHE A 103 -9.15 16.89 25.69
CA PHE A 103 -9.66 18.25 25.60
C PHE A 103 -11.18 18.21 25.71
N GLU A 104 -11.75 19.18 26.43
CA GLU A 104 -13.18 19.39 26.51
C GLU A 104 -13.60 20.60 25.64
N GLU A 105 -14.90 20.71 25.36
CA GLU A 105 -15.43 21.90 24.70
C GLU A 105 -15.10 23.16 25.52
N CYS A 106 -14.68 24.24 24.85
CA CYS A 106 -14.18 25.50 25.42
C CYS A 106 -12.73 25.50 25.95
N ASP A 107 -11.96 24.42 25.80
CA ASP A 107 -10.52 24.45 26.11
C ASP A 107 -9.72 25.27 25.08
N TRP A 108 -8.79 26.09 25.57
CA TRP A 108 -7.88 26.85 24.72
C TRP A 108 -6.68 26.00 24.30
N VAL A 109 -6.52 25.79 23.00
CA VAL A 109 -5.40 25.06 22.40
C VAL A 109 -4.55 25.98 21.53
N TRP A 110 -3.24 25.92 21.71
CA TRP A 110 -2.29 26.59 20.84
C TRP A 110 -2.04 25.73 19.58
N LEU A 111 -2.46 26.26 18.44
CA LEU A 111 -2.19 25.67 17.13
C LEU A 111 -0.85 26.18 16.62
N HIS A 112 0.12 25.28 16.47
CA HIS A 112 1.34 25.58 15.74
C HIS A 112 1.13 25.21 14.27
N ILE A 113 1.14 26.22 13.40
CA ILE A 113 1.08 26.09 11.95
C ILE A 113 2.51 26.01 11.40
#